data_AF-A0A9D9M902-F1
#
_entry.id   AF-A0A9D9M902-F1
#
_cell.length_a   1.000
_cell.length_b   1.000
_cell.length_c   1.000
_cell.angle_alpha   90.00
_cell.angle_beta   90.00
_cell.angle_gamma   90.00
#
_symmetry.space_group_name_H-M   'P 1'
#
loop_
_entity.id
_entity.type
_entity.pdbx_description
1 polymer ?
#
loop_
_entity_poly.entity_id
_entity_poly.type
_entity_poly.pdbx_seq_one_letter_code
_entity_poly.pdbx_strand_id
1 'polypeptide(L)'
;MSETNIPEEVLAAASDVETKESEIIESAAVQAGVEASSAESAPAEPEAKTEPVAEPEAEPVAEPVEPEAAPAAEPEAEPVAETETEEPEAQAGEKAESLADKSLAELSDMFRSLKESAESMMRSKEAENIKSAFYKLLGKLKGENPDVANSLSNPFEAVEENFKAVYADYKKERAEFNRQQEAKREENLLTKKAIIDELKALVEKDEDASASFPAFRELQNRWREAGSVPVNAYRDINDTYQFYVEKFYDMVKISRDLRDLDFQKNLEAKEKFCEAAEKLAENENVVNAFHELQKLHEQWKEFGPVAKEKRDDIWNRFKAATAVINKRSQAHFEGQKEEQLANLSAKQALCEQVEEIAAKEINSSSEWNELSRKIQDLQE
;
A
#
# COMPACT_ATOMS: atom_id res chain seq x y z
N MET A 1 7.64 -4.26 -52.09
CA MET A 1 8.79 -4.64 -51.26
C MET A 1 9.48 -3.36 -50.85
N SER A 2 9.42 -3.04 -49.57
CA SER A 2 10.01 -1.87 -48.93
C SER A 2 9.74 -2.07 -47.45
N GLU A 3 10.62 -2.81 -46.79
CA GLU A 3 10.47 -3.17 -45.37
C GLU A 3 10.75 -1.92 -44.51
N THR A 4 9.69 -1.28 -44.02
CA THR A 4 9.81 -0.16 -43.08
C THR A 4 10.10 -0.72 -41.70
N ASN A 5 11.38 -0.77 -41.34
CA ASN A 5 11.85 -1.33 -40.09
C ASN A 5 11.22 -0.62 -38.87
N ILE A 6 10.60 -1.38 -37.96
CA ILE A 6 10.10 -0.85 -36.68
C ILE A 6 11.33 -0.53 -35.81
N PRO A 7 11.44 0.66 -35.19
CA PRO A 7 12.56 0.97 -34.29
C PRO A 7 12.55 0.05 -33.06
N GLU A 8 13.60 -0.76 -32.97
CA GLU A 8 13.84 -1.82 -31.98
C GLU A 8 13.73 -1.35 -30.52
N GLU A 9 14.01 -0.06 -30.29
CA GLU A 9 13.93 0.67 -29.02
C GLU A 9 12.51 0.71 -28.43
N VAL A 10 11.45 0.66 -29.25
CA VAL A 10 10.05 0.74 -28.80
C VAL A 10 9.53 -0.60 -28.26
N LEU A 11 10.07 -1.73 -28.76
CA LEU A 11 9.77 -3.06 -28.22
C LEU A 11 10.54 -3.34 -26.93
N ALA A 12 11.79 -2.85 -26.84
CA ALA A 12 12.59 -2.95 -25.62
C ALA A 12 11.87 -2.33 -24.41
N ALA A 13 11.35 -1.10 -24.56
CA ALA A 13 10.67 -0.36 -23.49
C ALA A 13 9.38 -1.03 -22.97
N ALA A 14 8.71 -1.87 -23.78
CA ALA A 14 7.59 -2.69 -23.31
C ALA A 14 8.08 -3.86 -22.45
N SER A 15 9.11 -4.59 -22.93
CA SER A 15 9.71 -5.69 -22.17
C SER A 15 10.35 -5.24 -20.86
N ASP A 16 10.93 -4.04 -20.79
CA ASP A 16 11.59 -3.47 -19.59
C ASP A 16 10.61 -3.12 -18.44
N VAL A 17 9.30 -3.05 -18.73
CA VAL A 17 8.24 -2.89 -17.72
C VAL A 17 7.72 -4.28 -17.31
N GLU A 18 7.46 -5.14 -18.28
CA GLU A 18 6.99 -6.52 -18.06
C GLU A 18 8.00 -7.31 -17.22
N THR A 19 9.32 -7.17 -17.47
CA THR A 19 10.36 -7.78 -16.64
C THR A 19 10.44 -7.20 -15.25
N LYS A 20 10.14 -5.91 -15.02
CA LYS A 20 10.21 -5.32 -13.67
C LYS A 20 9.03 -5.71 -12.80
N GLU A 21 7.82 -5.79 -13.37
CA GLU A 21 6.67 -6.35 -12.64
C GLU A 21 6.85 -7.86 -12.40
N SER A 22 7.46 -8.62 -13.33
CA SER A 22 7.75 -10.05 -13.11
C SER A 22 8.94 -10.31 -12.19
N GLU A 23 10.03 -9.53 -12.22
CA GLU A 23 11.18 -9.68 -11.31
C GLU A 23 10.78 -9.40 -9.85
N ILE A 24 9.84 -8.49 -9.59
CA ILE A 24 9.29 -8.27 -8.24
C ILE A 24 8.53 -9.51 -7.74
N ILE A 25 7.84 -10.23 -8.64
CA ILE A 25 7.09 -11.45 -8.30
C ILE A 25 8.00 -12.68 -8.20
N GLU A 26 9.01 -12.81 -9.07
CA GLU A 26 9.90 -13.97 -9.12
C GLU A 26 11.06 -13.88 -8.10
N SER A 27 11.55 -12.67 -7.76
CA SER A 27 12.49 -12.51 -6.64
C SER A 27 11.86 -12.89 -5.29
N ALA A 28 10.59 -12.56 -5.08
CA ALA A 28 9.81 -13.01 -3.93
C ALA A 28 9.62 -14.54 -3.88
N ALA A 29 9.63 -15.23 -5.02
CA ALA A 29 9.58 -16.69 -5.10
C ALA A 29 10.96 -17.36 -4.91
N VAL A 30 12.04 -16.76 -5.44
CA VAL A 30 13.38 -17.34 -5.44
C VAL A 30 14.11 -17.12 -4.10
N GLN A 31 13.86 -16.01 -3.39
CA GLN A 31 14.42 -15.82 -2.03
C GLN A 31 13.85 -16.81 -1.00
N ALA A 32 12.69 -17.43 -1.27
CA ALA A 32 12.16 -18.52 -0.44
C ALA A 32 12.90 -19.87 -0.64
N GLY A 33 13.84 -19.96 -1.60
CA GLY A 33 14.43 -21.23 -2.02
C GLY A 33 15.85 -21.56 -1.52
N VAL A 34 16.64 -20.56 -1.08
CA VAL A 34 18.08 -20.76 -0.84
C VAL A 34 18.63 -19.97 0.36
N GLU A 35 18.47 -20.50 1.58
CA GLU A 35 19.52 -20.44 2.62
C GLU A 35 19.32 -21.46 3.76
N ALA A 36 19.27 -22.75 3.41
CA ALA A 36 19.12 -23.87 4.36
C ALA A 36 20.38 -24.76 4.44
N SER A 37 21.58 -24.18 4.61
CA SER A 37 22.78 -24.96 4.92
C SER A 37 23.94 -24.16 5.53
N SER A 38 24.12 -24.28 6.86
CA SER A 38 25.42 -24.52 7.53
C SER A 38 25.34 -24.22 9.04
N ALA A 39 24.89 -25.19 9.83
CA ALA A 39 24.95 -25.10 11.29
C ALA A 39 26.22 -25.78 11.82
N GLU A 40 27.25 -25.02 12.19
CA GLU A 40 28.46 -25.56 12.82
C GLU A 40 28.74 -24.96 14.21
N SER A 41 28.26 -25.69 15.22
CA SER A 41 28.80 -25.90 16.57
C SER A 41 29.43 -24.72 17.36
N ALA A 42 28.76 -24.34 18.45
CA ALA A 42 29.41 -23.79 19.65
C ALA A 42 29.41 -24.87 20.76
N PRO A 43 30.53 -25.10 21.48
CA PRO A 43 30.66 -26.21 22.44
C PRO A 43 30.17 -25.87 23.87
N ALA A 44 29.90 -26.92 24.64
CA ALA A 44 29.30 -26.87 25.98
C ALA A 44 30.19 -26.32 27.11
N GLU A 45 29.54 -25.82 28.17
CA GLU A 45 30.13 -25.69 29.51
C GLU A 45 30.18 -27.05 30.24
N PRO A 46 31.20 -27.32 31.08
CA PRO A 46 31.27 -28.53 31.91
C PRO A 46 31.01 -28.25 33.40
N GLU A 47 30.13 -29.04 34.03
CA GLU A 47 29.95 -29.06 35.50
C GLU A 47 31.03 -29.86 36.26
N ALA A 48 31.22 -29.49 37.54
CA ALA A 48 31.89 -30.28 38.59
C ALA A 48 31.50 -29.68 39.98
N LYS A 49 31.28 -30.42 41.07
CA LYS A 49 31.39 -31.88 41.34
C LYS A 49 30.81 -32.23 42.74
N THR A 50 30.44 -33.52 42.96
CA THR A 50 30.47 -34.29 44.25
C THR A 50 29.60 -33.84 45.46
N GLU A 51 29.03 -34.68 46.34
CA GLU A 51 28.84 -36.16 46.47
C GLU A 51 27.66 -36.50 47.45
N PRO A 52 27.29 -37.77 47.78
CA PRO A 52 25.90 -38.18 48.10
C PRO A 52 25.68 -38.69 49.56
N VAL A 53 24.54 -39.37 49.84
CA VAL A 53 24.49 -40.57 50.72
C VAL A 53 23.17 -41.40 50.61
N ALA A 54 23.33 -42.74 50.57
CA ALA A 54 22.42 -43.86 50.95
C ALA A 54 21.02 -44.10 50.32
N GLU A 55 20.95 -45.19 49.54
CA GLU A 55 19.83 -46.16 49.39
C GLU A 55 19.99 -47.34 50.40
N PRO A 56 19.29 -48.51 50.38
CA PRO A 56 18.31 -49.11 49.43
C PRO A 56 16.89 -49.31 50.07
N GLU A 57 15.97 -50.27 49.80
CA GLU A 57 15.84 -51.61 49.13
C GLU A 57 14.30 -51.85 48.89
N ALA A 58 13.74 -52.74 48.04
CA ALA A 58 14.24 -53.71 47.04
C ALA A 58 13.14 -54.19 46.02
N GLU A 59 13.53 -54.42 44.76
CA GLU A 59 13.24 -55.64 43.94
C GLU A 59 11.84 -56.01 43.35
N PRO A 60 11.76 -56.80 42.23
CA PRO A 60 11.09 -56.31 41.00
C PRO A 60 10.24 -57.35 40.21
N VAL A 61 9.77 -56.98 38.98
CA VAL A 61 9.71 -57.82 37.74
C VAL A 61 9.53 -56.91 36.50
N ALA A 62 10.17 -57.24 35.36
CA ALA A 62 10.06 -56.57 34.04
C ALA A 62 8.90 -57.14 33.19
N GLU A 63 8.14 -56.36 32.37
CA GLU A 63 8.45 -55.80 31.02
C GLU A 63 8.59 -56.87 29.90
N PRO A 64 8.19 -56.62 28.62
CA PRO A 64 8.79 -55.58 27.75
C PRO A 64 7.83 -54.71 26.87
N VAL A 65 8.27 -53.47 26.53
CA VAL A 65 8.00 -52.56 25.35
C VAL A 65 6.69 -52.62 24.49
N GLU A 66 6.25 -51.59 23.74
CA GLU A 66 6.91 -50.44 23.03
C GLU A 66 5.91 -49.24 22.85
N PRO A 67 6.24 -48.08 22.22
CA PRO A 67 6.75 -46.90 22.92
C PRO A 67 5.87 -45.62 22.82
N GLU A 68 6.32 -44.58 23.55
CA GLU A 68 5.74 -43.22 23.59
C GLU A 68 6.32 -42.29 22.48
N ALA A 69 5.60 -41.21 22.12
CA ALA A 69 6.08 -40.16 21.22
C ALA A 69 5.61 -38.76 21.68
N ALA A 70 6.48 -37.76 21.46
CA ALA A 70 6.44 -36.44 22.12
C ALA A 70 5.51 -35.40 21.41
N PRO A 71 5.27 -34.20 21.98
CA PRO A 71 4.17 -33.33 21.57
C PRO A 71 4.44 -32.53 20.28
N ALA A 72 3.35 -31.97 19.73
CA ALA A 72 3.38 -31.15 18.52
C ALA A 72 4.19 -29.85 18.68
N ALA A 73 4.87 -29.45 17.61
CA ALA A 73 5.51 -28.14 17.51
C ALA A 73 4.46 -27.02 17.44
N GLU A 74 4.78 -25.85 17.99
CA GLU A 74 4.00 -24.63 17.75
C GLU A 74 4.24 -24.14 16.32
N PRO A 75 3.21 -23.68 15.59
CA PRO A 75 3.40 -23.08 14.26
C PRO A 75 4.04 -21.70 14.40
N GLU A 76 5.17 -21.49 13.71
CA GLU A 76 5.79 -20.18 13.59
C GLU A 76 4.87 -19.20 12.84
N ALA A 77 4.87 -17.93 13.26
CA ALA A 77 3.98 -16.93 12.68
C ALA A 77 4.55 -16.38 11.36
N GLU A 78 3.87 -16.63 10.25
CA GLU A 78 4.18 -15.97 8.97
C GLU A 78 4.07 -14.44 9.11
N PRO A 79 5.03 -13.67 8.55
CA PRO A 79 4.94 -12.21 8.56
C PRO A 79 3.76 -11.75 7.70
N VAL A 80 2.83 -11.01 8.30
CA VAL A 80 1.91 -10.17 7.53
C VAL A 80 2.74 -9.16 6.75
N ALA A 81 2.68 -9.25 5.41
CA ALA A 81 3.43 -8.38 4.54
C ALA A 81 3.19 -6.90 4.91
N GLU A 82 4.29 -6.14 5.00
CA GLU A 82 4.25 -4.70 5.21
C GLU A 82 3.74 -4.03 3.92
N THR A 83 2.42 -4.07 3.73
CA THR A 83 1.75 -3.18 2.78
C THR A 83 2.12 -1.76 3.19
N GLU A 84 2.89 -1.07 2.36
CA GLU A 84 3.13 0.35 2.53
C GLU A 84 1.78 1.05 2.66
N THR A 85 1.53 1.64 3.83
CA THR A 85 0.55 2.71 3.93
C THR A 85 1.16 3.92 3.24
N GLU A 86 1.15 3.90 1.90
CA GLU A 86 0.76 5.11 1.19
C GLU A 86 -0.44 5.68 1.94
N GLU A 87 -0.39 6.97 2.26
CA GLU A 87 -1.59 7.68 2.71
C GLU A 87 -2.69 7.43 1.67
N PRO A 88 -3.99 7.43 2.03
CA PRO A 88 -5.05 7.24 1.05
C PRO A 88 -5.00 8.36 0.00
N GLU A 89 -4.24 8.14 -1.08
CA GLU A 89 -4.34 8.85 -2.35
C GLU A 89 -5.79 8.66 -2.73
N ALA A 90 -6.59 9.70 -2.54
CA ALA A 90 -7.99 9.71 -2.91
C ALA A 90 -8.07 9.50 -4.42
N GLN A 91 -8.17 8.23 -4.84
CA GLN A 91 -8.30 7.88 -6.24
C GLN A 91 -9.61 8.50 -6.72
N ALA A 92 -9.48 9.61 -7.43
CA ALA A 92 -10.57 10.40 -7.98
C ALA A 92 -11.20 9.65 -9.17
N GLY A 93 -11.76 8.47 -8.88
CA GLY A 93 -12.51 7.61 -9.78
C GLY A 93 -13.88 8.18 -10.12
N GLU A 94 -13.98 9.49 -10.30
CA GLU A 94 -15.13 10.17 -10.88
C GLU A 94 -14.63 11.25 -11.84
N LYS A 95 -14.81 11.00 -13.13
CA LYS A 95 -14.42 11.84 -14.27
C LYS A 95 -12.93 12.14 -14.41
N ALA A 96 -12.20 11.14 -14.90
CA ALA A 96 -11.09 11.39 -15.81
C ALA A 96 -11.63 12.00 -17.14
N GLU A 97 -12.06 13.26 -17.11
CA GLU A 97 -12.26 14.04 -18.35
C GLU A 97 -10.94 14.06 -19.12
N SER A 98 -11.01 13.74 -20.42
CA SER A 98 -9.84 13.63 -21.28
C SER A 98 -8.96 14.89 -21.21
N LEU A 99 -7.81 14.77 -20.54
CA LEU A 99 -6.79 15.82 -20.47
C LEU A 99 -6.14 16.09 -21.85
N ALA A 100 -6.36 15.21 -22.82
CA ALA A 100 -5.82 15.34 -24.18
C ALA A 100 -6.57 16.38 -25.04
N ASP A 101 -7.83 16.68 -24.69
CA ASP A 101 -8.70 17.58 -25.47
C ASP A 101 -8.74 19.00 -24.90
N LYS A 102 -8.03 19.27 -23.80
CA LYS A 102 -8.02 20.55 -23.08
C LYS A 102 -6.84 21.44 -23.50
N SER A 103 -7.07 22.75 -23.60
CA SER A 103 -6.05 23.72 -24.01
C SER A 103 -5.00 24.02 -22.93
N LEU A 104 -3.88 24.66 -23.31
CA LEU A 104 -2.84 25.10 -22.37
C LEU A 104 -3.38 26.05 -21.28
N ALA A 105 -4.40 26.86 -21.60
CA ALA A 105 -5.06 27.74 -20.65
C ALA A 105 -5.88 26.93 -19.63
N GLU A 106 -6.75 26.04 -20.11
CA GLU A 106 -7.58 25.19 -19.26
C GLU A 106 -6.75 24.25 -18.38
N LEU A 107 -5.65 23.69 -18.88
CA LEU A 107 -4.70 22.91 -18.08
C LEU A 107 -3.99 23.75 -17.01
N SER A 108 -3.68 25.03 -17.30
CA SER A 108 -3.09 25.95 -16.32
C SER A 108 -4.11 26.36 -15.25
N ASP A 109 -5.37 26.58 -15.63
CA ASP A 109 -6.43 26.96 -14.69
C ASP A 109 -6.91 25.75 -13.87
N MET A 110 -6.97 24.55 -14.44
CA MET A 110 -7.12 23.30 -13.69
C MET A 110 -6.00 23.13 -12.66
N PHE A 111 -4.74 23.42 -13.00
CA PHE A 111 -3.64 23.36 -12.04
C PHE A 111 -3.79 24.38 -10.91
N ARG A 112 -4.32 25.58 -11.19
CA ARG A 112 -4.64 26.60 -10.17
C ARG A 112 -5.76 26.13 -9.25
N SER A 113 -6.87 25.63 -9.80
CA SER A 113 -7.98 25.09 -8.99
C SER A 113 -7.59 23.84 -8.19
N LEU A 114 -6.69 23.01 -8.72
CA LEU A 114 -6.09 21.91 -7.96
C LEU A 114 -5.26 22.45 -6.80
N LYS A 115 -4.39 23.45 -7.05
CA LYS A 115 -3.55 24.06 -6.01
C LYS A 115 -4.39 24.71 -4.89
N GLU A 116 -5.49 25.37 -5.25
CA GLU A 116 -6.42 26.02 -4.32
C GLU A 116 -7.35 25.04 -3.57
N SER A 117 -7.42 23.77 -3.98
CA SER A 117 -8.19 22.75 -3.27
C SER A 117 -7.57 22.40 -1.90
N ALA A 118 -8.40 22.13 -0.91
CA ALA A 118 -7.96 21.58 0.38
C ALA A 118 -7.28 20.20 0.23
N GLU A 119 -7.53 19.50 -0.88
CA GLU A 119 -6.96 18.18 -1.21
C GLU A 119 -5.68 18.26 -2.07
N SER A 120 -5.21 19.48 -2.41
CA SER A 120 -4.05 19.80 -3.26
C SER A 120 -2.81 18.92 -2.99
N MET A 121 -2.49 18.67 -1.72
CA MET A 121 -1.33 17.87 -1.32
C MET A 121 -1.53 16.36 -1.49
N MET A 122 -2.78 15.88 -1.38
CA MET A 122 -3.15 14.47 -1.57
C MET A 122 -3.27 14.11 -3.05
N ARG A 123 -3.78 15.03 -3.87
CA ARG A 123 -4.09 14.82 -5.31
C ARG A 123 -2.85 14.97 -6.19
N SER A 124 -1.74 14.39 -5.76
CA SER A 124 -0.42 14.63 -6.37
C SER A 124 -0.27 14.00 -7.76
N LYS A 125 -0.90 12.85 -7.96
CA LYS A 125 -1.04 12.16 -9.25
C LYS A 125 -1.72 13.05 -10.29
N GLU A 126 -2.75 13.80 -9.88
CA GLU A 126 -3.48 14.74 -10.74
C GLU A 126 -2.59 15.95 -11.13
N ALA A 127 -1.78 16.46 -10.19
CA ALA A 127 -0.82 17.53 -10.46
C ALA A 127 0.24 17.12 -11.51
N GLU A 128 0.77 15.89 -11.42
CA GLU A 128 1.70 15.35 -12.41
C GLU A 128 1.02 15.02 -13.75
N ASN A 129 -0.22 14.51 -13.74
CA ASN A 129 -1.00 14.27 -14.96
C ASN A 129 -1.28 15.57 -15.74
N ILE A 130 -1.70 16.64 -15.05
CA ILE A 130 -1.94 17.96 -15.66
C ILE A 130 -0.63 18.52 -16.24
N LYS A 131 0.48 18.43 -15.49
CA LYS A 131 1.81 18.82 -15.97
C LYS A 131 2.25 18.02 -17.21
N SER A 132 2.04 16.71 -17.22
CA SER A 132 2.37 15.84 -18.36
C SER A 132 1.56 16.23 -19.60
N ALA A 133 0.25 16.43 -19.45
CA ALA A 133 -0.63 16.91 -20.52
C ALA A 133 -0.21 18.29 -21.04
N PHE A 134 0.09 19.23 -20.15
CA PHE A 134 0.54 20.59 -20.49
C PHE A 134 1.81 20.57 -21.34
N TYR A 135 2.88 19.88 -20.89
CA TYR A 135 4.13 19.82 -21.65
C TYR A 135 3.99 19.03 -22.97
N LYS A 136 3.14 17.98 -23.01
CA LYS A 136 2.85 17.24 -24.24
C LYS A 136 2.13 18.10 -25.28
N LEU A 137 1.13 18.88 -24.87
CA LEU A 137 0.42 19.82 -25.74
C LEU A 137 1.32 21.00 -26.18
N LEU A 138 2.14 21.53 -25.25
CA LEU A 138 3.10 22.60 -25.53
C LEU A 138 4.14 22.15 -26.57
N GLY A 139 4.64 20.92 -26.45
CA GLY A 139 5.55 20.32 -27.43
C GLY A 139 4.90 20.18 -28.80
N LYS A 140 3.66 19.69 -28.87
CA LYS A 140 2.89 19.59 -30.13
C LYS A 140 2.71 20.95 -30.79
N LEU A 141 2.23 21.97 -30.06
CA LEU A 141 1.98 23.32 -30.59
C LEU A 141 3.27 24.00 -31.07
N LYS A 142 4.40 23.81 -30.38
CA LYS A 142 5.73 24.29 -30.83
C LYS A 142 6.21 23.57 -32.08
N GLY A 143 5.96 22.26 -32.21
CA GLY A 143 6.29 21.46 -33.39
C GLY A 143 5.44 21.80 -34.62
N GLU A 144 4.17 22.16 -34.42
CA GLU A 144 3.26 22.64 -35.47
C GLU A 144 3.58 24.07 -35.93
N ASN A 145 4.20 24.89 -35.07
CA ASN A 145 4.48 26.31 -35.32
C ASN A 145 5.96 26.68 -35.08
N PRO A 146 6.93 26.05 -35.77
CA PRO A 146 8.36 26.19 -35.46
C PRO A 146 8.87 27.62 -35.67
N ASP A 147 8.36 28.36 -36.66
CA ASP A 147 8.74 29.77 -36.89
C ASP A 147 8.25 30.70 -35.77
N VAL A 148 7.14 30.37 -35.13
CA VAL A 148 6.59 31.12 -33.99
C VAL A 148 7.35 30.76 -32.70
N ALA A 149 7.68 29.48 -32.52
CA ALA A 149 8.43 28.98 -31.37
C ALA A 149 9.90 29.48 -31.35
N ASN A 150 10.50 29.74 -32.51
CA ASN A 150 11.85 30.32 -32.66
C ASN A 150 11.86 31.85 -32.84
N SER A 151 10.71 32.52 -32.71
CA SER A 151 10.59 33.98 -32.82
C SER A 151 11.14 34.69 -31.57
N LEU A 152 11.69 35.90 -31.76
CA LEU A 152 12.05 36.82 -30.67
C LEU A 152 10.85 37.26 -29.80
N SER A 153 9.62 36.95 -30.21
CA SER A 153 8.41 37.13 -29.43
C SER A 153 7.64 35.80 -29.41
N ASN A 154 8.17 34.83 -28.67
CA ASN A 154 7.59 33.51 -28.51
C ASN A 154 6.40 33.56 -27.51
N PRO A 155 5.14 33.39 -27.95
CA PRO A 155 3.98 33.45 -27.05
C PRO A 155 3.91 32.24 -26.10
N PHE A 156 4.55 31.12 -26.47
CA PHE A 156 4.55 29.90 -25.66
C PHE A 156 5.48 30.02 -24.44
N GLU A 157 6.52 30.84 -24.51
CA GLU A 157 7.52 31.00 -23.45
C GLU A 157 6.90 31.65 -22.21
N ALA A 158 6.11 32.71 -22.38
CA ALA A 158 5.37 33.33 -21.28
C ALA A 158 4.34 32.37 -20.64
N VAL A 159 3.72 31.48 -21.41
CA VAL A 159 2.77 30.47 -20.88
C VAL A 159 3.51 29.38 -20.11
N GLU A 160 4.65 28.93 -20.62
CA GLU A 160 5.53 27.95 -19.97
C GLU A 160 6.15 28.47 -18.67
N GLU A 161 6.65 29.72 -18.64
CA GLU A 161 7.17 30.35 -17.43
C GLU A 161 6.09 30.49 -16.35
N ASN A 162 4.88 30.91 -16.72
CA ASN A 162 3.76 31.01 -15.79
C ASN A 162 3.38 29.65 -15.18
N PHE A 163 3.25 28.60 -16.01
CA PHE A 163 2.95 27.25 -15.52
C PHE A 163 4.08 26.72 -14.61
N LYS A 164 5.33 26.89 -15.04
CA LYS A 164 6.54 26.48 -14.31
C LYS A 164 6.67 27.17 -12.95
N ALA A 165 6.29 28.45 -12.84
CA ALA A 165 6.26 29.17 -11.58
C ALA A 165 5.21 28.60 -10.61
N VAL A 166 3.96 28.45 -11.05
CA VAL A 166 2.87 27.92 -10.20
C VAL A 166 3.14 26.47 -9.77
N TYR A 167 3.70 25.64 -10.67
CA TYR A 167 4.12 24.27 -10.34
C TYR A 167 5.33 24.23 -9.38
N ALA A 168 6.29 25.16 -9.50
CA ALA A 168 7.41 25.25 -8.57
C ALA A 168 6.96 25.64 -7.14
N ASP A 169 6.01 26.57 -7.02
CA ASP A 169 5.40 26.92 -5.73
C ASP A 169 4.61 25.74 -5.15
N TYR A 170 3.78 25.05 -5.95
CA TYR A 170 3.10 23.81 -5.53
C TYR A 170 4.09 22.76 -5.01
N LYS A 171 5.18 22.49 -5.76
CA LYS A 171 6.20 21.54 -5.34
C LYS A 171 6.88 21.93 -4.02
N LYS A 172 7.11 23.22 -3.80
CA LYS A 172 7.69 23.76 -2.55
C LYS A 172 6.73 23.62 -1.38
N GLU A 173 5.45 23.97 -1.57
CA GLU A 173 4.40 23.83 -0.56
C GLU A 173 4.17 22.36 -0.20
N ARG A 174 4.13 21.45 -1.18
CA ARG A 174 4.04 20.00 -0.94
C ARG A 174 5.28 19.46 -0.21
N ALA A 175 6.49 19.90 -0.58
CA ALA A 175 7.71 19.47 0.11
C ALA A 175 7.72 19.89 1.59
N GLU A 176 7.23 21.08 1.92
CA GLU A 176 7.10 21.57 3.29
C GLU A 176 5.93 20.87 4.04
N PHE A 177 4.82 20.56 3.37
CA PHE A 177 3.74 19.72 3.94
C PHE A 177 4.23 18.32 4.30
N ASN A 178 4.89 17.62 3.36
CA ASN A 178 5.44 16.28 3.61
C ASN A 178 6.43 16.29 4.78
N ARG A 179 7.27 17.34 4.86
CA ARG A 179 8.21 17.55 5.97
C ARG A 179 7.51 17.79 7.31
N GLN A 180 6.37 18.49 7.32
CA GLN A 180 5.57 18.69 8.53
C GLN A 180 4.85 17.41 8.97
N GLN A 181 4.37 16.58 8.05
CA GLN A 181 3.85 15.25 8.39
C GLN A 181 4.96 14.35 8.94
N GLU A 182 6.15 14.33 8.33
CA GLU A 182 7.26 13.50 8.83
C GLU A 182 7.76 13.96 10.20
N ALA A 183 7.93 15.28 10.43
CA ALA A 183 8.27 15.81 11.75
C ALA A 183 7.22 15.46 12.82
N LYS A 184 5.93 15.41 12.44
CA LYS A 184 4.86 14.94 13.32
C LYS A 184 4.94 13.43 13.58
N ARG A 185 5.27 12.61 12.57
CA ARG A 185 5.53 11.17 12.76
C ARG A 185 6.73 10.94 13.68
N GLU A 186 7.80 11.75 13.58
CA GLU A 186 8.93 11.73 14.52
C GLU A 186 8.53 12.11 15.96
N GLU A 187 7.70 13.15 16.15
CA GLU A 187 7.15 13.53 17.47
C GLU A 187 6.26 12.41 18.07
N ASN A 188 5.41 11.80 17.24
CA ASN A 188 4.61 10.64 17.60
C ASN A 188 5.49 9.43 17.97
N LEU A 189 6.61 9.22 17.28
CA LEU A 189 7.58 8.15 17.55
C LEU A 189 8.29 8.35 18.90
N LEU A 190 8.69 9.58 19.23
CA LEU A 190 9.22 9.93 20.55
C LEU A 190 8.17 9.70 21.64
N THR A 191 6.91 10.10 21.38
CA THR A 191 5.78 9.90 22.30
C THR A 191 5.51 8.41 22.56
N LYS A 192 5.48 7.57 21.51
CA LYS A 192 5.30 6.11 21.66
C LYS A 192 6.48 5.43 22.35
N LYS A 193 7.72 5.89 22.13
CA LYS A 193 8.90 5.43 22.89
C LYS A 193 8.79 5.75 24.38
N ALA A 194 8.41 6.97 24.74
CA ALA A 194 8.17 7.34 26.14
C ALA A 194 7.07 6.48 26.80
N ILE A 195 5.97 6.20 26.07
CA ILE A 195 4.90 5.30 26.54
C ILE A 195 5.40 3.87 26.79
N ILE A 196 6.32 3.36 25.95
CA ILE A 196 6.97 2.05 26.16
C ILE A 196 7.87 2.07 27.40
N ASP A 197 8.66 3.11 27.62
CA ASP A 197 9.51 3.24 28.82
C ASP A 197 8.68 3.38 30.10
N GLU A 198 7.58 4.15 30.07
CA GLU A 198 6.61 4.25 31.17
C GLU A 198 5.91 2.91 31.45
N LEU A 199 5.51 2.17 30.41
CA LEU A 199 4.90 0.84 30.52
C LEU A 199 5.88 -0.20 31.07
N LYS A 200 7.14 -0.17 30.61
CA LYS A 200 8.22 -1.00 31.13
C LYS A 200 8.45 -0.72 32.62
N ALA A 201 8.55 0.54 33.01
CA ALA A 201 8.70 0.93 34.41
C ALA A 201 7.51 0.47 35.29
N LEU A 202 6.28 0.49 34.75
CA LEU A 202 5.08 -0.02 35.43
C LEU A 202 5.14 -1.53 35.67
N VAL A 203 5.74 -2.29 34.74
CA VAL A 203 5.94 -3.74 34.84
C VAL A 203 7.15 -4.13 35.70
N GLU A 204 8.17 -3.27 35.80
CA GLU A 204 9.35 -3.50 36.66
C GLU A 204 9.09 -3.15 38.15
N LYS A 205 7.98 -2.48 38.46
CA LYS A 205 7.69 -1.96 39.81
C LYS A 205 7.08 -2.98 40.78
N ASP A 206 6.48 -4.05 40.26
CA ASP A 206 5.79 -5.13 41.02
C ASP A 206 4.80 -4.61 42.09
N GLU A 207 4.12 -3.50 41.77
CA GLU A 207 3.03 -2.94 42.59
C GLU A 207 1.68 -3.59 42.25
N ASP A 208 0.74 -3.55 43.21
CA ASP A 208 -0.58 -4.18 43.12
C ASP A 208 -1.25 -3.92 41.75
N ALA A 209 -1.54 -5.00 41.02
CA ALA A 209 -2.18 -5.01 39.72
C ALA A 209 -3.42 -4.10 39.64
N SER A 210 -4.20 -4.02 40.72
CA SER A 210 -5.40 -3.16 40.80
C SER A 210 -5.07 -1.67 40.89
N ALA A 211 -3.92 -1.30 41.46
CA ALA A 211 -3.44 0.08 41.55
C ALA A 211 -2.73 0.54 40.26
N SER A 212 -2.08 -0.39 39.55
CA SER A 212 -1.39 -0.10 38.28
C SER A 212 -2.33 -0.02 37.06
N PHE A 213 -3.51 -0.64 37.11
CA PHE A 213 -4.44 -0.70 35.97
C PHE A 213 -4.92 0.66 35.43
N PRO A 214 -5.23 1.70 36.25
CA PRO A 214 -5.59 3.02 35.74
C PRO A 214 -4.47 3.68 34.92
N ALA A 215 -3.23 3.61 35.39
CA ALA A 215 -2.06 4.14 34.67
C ALA A 215 -1.82 3.36 33.36
N PHE A 216 -1.96 2.04 33.38
CA PHE A 216 -1.91 1.22 32.18
C PHE A 216 -2.98 1.61 31.14
N ARG A 217 -4.22 1.90 31.58
CA ARG A 217 -5.28 2.37 30.68
C ARG A 217 -5.02 3.78 30.13
N GLU A 218 -4.39 4.67 30.91
CA GLU A 218 -3.93 5.97 30.43
C GLU A 218 -2.84 5.83 29.35
N LEU A 219 -1.86 4.94 29.56
CA LEU A 219 -0.84 4.60 28.56
C LEU A 219 -1.44 4.00 27.28
N GLN A 220 -2.46 3.14 27.38
CA GLN A 220 -3.19 2.63 26.21
C GLN A 220 -3.97 3.72 25.45
N ASN A 221 -4.51 4.72 26.15
CA ASN A 221 -5.19 5.86 25.50
C ASN A 221 -4.18 6.77 24.80
N ARG A 222 -3.13 7.19 25.51
CA ARG A 222 -2.00 7.96 24.94
C ARG A 222 -1.36 7.25 23.74
N TRP A 223 -1.28 5.92 23.74
CA TRP A 223 -0.76 5.14 22.62
C TRP A 223 -1.60 5.30 21.34
N ARG A 224 -2.93 5.26 21.45
CA ARG A 224 -3.87 5.49 20.34
C ARG A 224 -3.86 6.95 19.91
N GLU A 225 -3.96 7.88 20.88
CA GLU A 225 -3.97 9.33 20.63
C GLU A 225 -2.68 9.83 19.96
N ALA A 226 -1.54 9.17 20.18
CA ALA A 226 -0.27 9.46 19.52
C ALA A 226 -0.21 9.11 18.01
N GLY A 227 -1.27 8.60 17.39
CA GLY A 227 -1.37 8.46 15.93
C GLY A 227 -0.30 7.59 15.26
N SER A 228 0.07 7.93 14.01
CA SER A 228 1.01 7.19 13.17
C SER A 228 2.48 7.59 13.38
N VAL A 229 3.40 6.67 13.09
CA VAL A 229 4.87 6.83 13.22
C VAL A 229 5.56 6.48 11.89
N PRO A 230 6.86 6.78 11.69
CA PRO A 230 7.56 6.44 10.46
C PRO A 230 7.54 4.93 10.22
N VAL A 231 7.30 4.52 8.97
CA VAL A 231 7.04 3.11 8.61
C VAL A 231 8.18 2.19 9.06
N ASN A 232 9.43 2.61 8.83
CA ASN A 232 10.65 1.91 9.22
C ASN A 232 10.84 1.71 10.74
N ALA A 233 10.08 2.42 11.58
CA ALA A 233 10.08 2.28 13.03
C ALA A 233 8.78 1.67 13.57
N TYR A 234 7.75 1.50 12.73
CA TYR A 234 6.42 1.06 13.15
C TYR A 234 6.43 -0.32 13.77
N ARG A 235 7.03 -1.31 13.08
CA ARG A 235 7.00 -2.72 13.49
C ARG A 235 7.65 -2.94 14.85
N ASP A 236 8.93 -2.59 14.97
CA ASP A 236 9.71 -2.78 16.20
C ASP A 236 9.08 -2.06 17.41
N ILE A 237 8.48 -0.88 17.20
CA ILE A 237 7.78 -0.11 18.24
C ILE A 237 6.45 -0.75 18.63
N ASN A 238 5.65 -1.21 17.66
CA ASN A 238 4.44 -1.96 17.94
C ASN A 238 4.77 -3.25 18.71
N ASP A 239 5.71 -4.05 18.23
CA ASP A 239 5.97 -5.37 18.77
C ASP A 239 6.57 -5.27 20.18
N THR A 240 7.44 -4.29 20.43
CA THR A 240 7.92 -3.95 21.78
C THR A 240 6.76 -3.55 22.71
N TYR A 241 5.81 -2.74 22.22
CA TYR A 241 4.63 -2.35 22.98
C TYR A 241 3.71 -3.55 23.28
N GLN A 242 3.39 -4.39 22.29
CA GLN A 242 2.56 -5.58 22.49
C GLN A 242 3.23 -6.56 23.47
N PHE A 243 4.56 -6.72 23.42
CA PHE A 243 5.31 -7.54 24.38
C PHE A 243 5.16 -7.03 25.82
N TYR A 244 5.34 -5.72 26.06
CA TYR A 244 5.15 -5.17 27.41
C TYR A 244 3.67 -5.16 27.84
N VAL A 245 2.72 -5.05 26.92
CA VAL A 245 1.28 -5.23 27.18
C VAL A 245 0.95 -6.67 27.60
N GLU A 246 1.45 -7.69 26.87
CA GLU A 246 1.26 -9.09 27.25
C GLU A 246 1.97 -9.39 28.59
N LYS A 247 3.19 -8.88 28.82
CA LYS A 247 3.90 -9.00 30.10
C LYS A 247 3.17 -8.32 31.26
N PHE A 248 2.52 -7.17 31.04
CA PHE A 248 1.67 -6.53 32.04
C PHE A 248 0.44 -7.39 32.36
N TYR A 249 -0.28 -7.90 31.35
CA TYR A 249 -1.39 -8.83 31.58
C TYR A 249 -0.97 -10.13 32.27
N ASP A 250 0.28 -10.57 32.08
CA ASP A 250 0.84 -11.75 32.75
C ASP A 250 1.26 -11.49 34.20
N MET A 251 1.76 -10.30 34.53
CA MET A 251 1.89 -9.84 35.93
C MET A 251 0.51 -9.74 36.61
N VAL A 252 -0.50 -9.26 35.87
CA VAL A 252 -1.90 -9.13 36.31
C VAL A 252 -2.64 -10.47 36.38
N LYS A 253 -2.02 -11.63 36.07
CA LYS A 253 -2.66 -12.98 36.19
C LYS A 253 -3.18 -13.32 37.59
N ILE A 254 -2.71 -12.64 38.63
CA ILE A 254 -3.24 -12.73 40.00
C ILE A 254 -4.69 -12.20 40.09
N SER A 255 -5.09 -11.31 39.18
CA SER A 255 -6.39 -10.62 39.12
C SER A 255 -7.14 -10.95 37.82
N ARG A 256 -7.49 -12.25 37.65
CA ARG A 256 -8.02 -12.86 36.41
C ARG A 256 -9.10 -12.04 35.67
N ASP A 257 -10.10 -11.54 36.40
CA ASP A 257 -11.34 -11.02 35.81
C ASP A 257 -11.14 -9.75 34.94
N LEU A 258 -10.11 -8.92 35.20
CA LEU A 258 -9.85 -7.71 34.40
C LEU A 258 -9.21 -8.02 33.05
N ARG A 259 -8.33 -9.03 33.00
CA ARG A 259 -7.65 -9.49 31.77
C ARG A 259 -8.65 -10.10 30.78
N ASP A 260 -9.52 -10.97 31.29
CA ASP A 260 -10.51 -11.66 30.47
C ASP A 260 -11.58 -10.68 29.93
N LEU A 261 -11.96 -9.67 30.72
CA LEU A 261 -12.86 -8.58 30.30
C LEU A 261 -12.24 -7.66 29.23
N ASP A 262 -10.93 -7.46 29.26
CA ASP A 262 -10.21 -6.72 28.23
C ASP A 262 -10.05 -7.51 26.93
N PHE A 263 -9.72 -8.82 27.02
CA PHE A 263 -9.70 -9.71 25.86
C PHE A 263 -11.07 -9.85 25.21
N GLN A 264 -12.15 -9.91 25.99
CA GLN A 264 -13.53 -9.91 25.50
C GLN A 264 -13.86 -8.61 24.72
N LYS A 265 -13.46 -7.44 25.22
CA LYS A 265 -13.62 -6.17 24.50
C LYS A 265 -12.82 -6.10 23.20
N ASN A 266 -11.59 -6.62 23.20
CA ASN A 266 -10.76 -6.71 21.99
C ASN A 266 -11.38 -7.67 20.95
N LEU A 267 -11.97 -8.78 21.41
CA LEU A 267 -12.69 -9.73 20.56
C LEU A 267 -13.95 -9.09 19.96
N GLU A 268 -14.81 -8.47 20.77
CA GLU A 268 -16.01 -7.76 20.30
C GLU A 268 -15.72 -6.59 19.35
N ALA A 269 -14.52 -6.02 19.39
CA ALA A 269 -14.07 -5.02 18.42
C ALA A 269 -13.63 -5.69 17.10
N LYS A 270 -12.83 -6.76 17.18
CA LYS A 270 -12.35 -7.51 16.01
C LYS A 270 -13.46 -8.30 15.29
N GLU A 271 -14.49 -8.73 16.00
CA GLU A 271 -15.74 -9.25 15.42
C GLU A 271 -16.46 -8.17 14.60
N LYS A 272 -16.59 -6.94 15.12
CA LYS A 272 -17.17 -5.81 14.37
C LYS A 272 -16.32 -5.40 13.17
N PHE A 273 -14.99 -5.52 13.24
CA PHE A 273 -14.12 -5.31 12.07
C PHE A 273 -14.31 -6.41 11.00
N CYS A 274 -14.55 -7.66 11.40
CA CYS A 274 -14.93 -8.73 10.46
C CYS A 274 -16.29 -8.46 9.81
N GLU A 275 -17.32 -8.13 10.59
CA GLU A 275 -18.66 -7.80 10.09
C GLU A 275 -18.65 -6.56 9.17
N ALA A 276 -17.84 -5.55 9.50
CA ALA A 276 -17.64 -4.38 8.66
C ALA A 276 -16.96 -4.75 7.33
N ALA A 277 -15.89 -5.55 7.34
CA ALA A 277 -15.22 -6.01 6.14
C ALA A 277 -16.12 -6.91 5.27
N GLU A 278 -16.87 -7.83 5.87
CA GLU A 278 -17.86 -8.66 5.17
C GLU A 278 -18.93 -7.78 4.47
N LYS A 279 -19.42 -6.73 5.14
CA LYS A 279 -20.35 -5.77 4.54
C LYS A 279 -19.70 -4.88 3.47
N LEU A 280 -18.43 -4.51 3.60
CA LEU A 280 -17.71 -3.78 2.55
C LEU A 280 -17.57 -4.61 1.26
N ALA A 281 -17.50 -5.94 1.37
CA ALA A 281 -17.46 -6.82 0.20
C ALA A 281 -18.76 -6.81 -0.63
N GLU A 282 -19.91 -6.46 -0.03
CA GLU A 282 -21.21 -6.34 -0.70
C GLU A 282 -21.39 -4.99 -1.43
N ASN A 283 -20.75 -3.90 -0.99
CA ASN A 283 -20.92 -2.55 -1.54
C ASN A 283 -20.71 -2.49 -3.06
N GLU A 284 -21.47 -1.66 -3.77
CA GLU A 284 -21.34 -1.51 -5.24
C GLU A 284 -20.06 -0.76 -5.64
N ASN A 285 -19.74 0.35 -4.96
CA ASN A 285 -18.54 1.15 -5.23
C ASN A 285 -17.28 0.49 -4.67
N VAL A 286 -16.49 -0.10 -5.56
CA VAL A 286 -15.28 -0.88 -5.24
C VAL A 286 -14.15 0.00 -4.68
N VAL A 287 -13.99 1.23 -5.18
CA VAL A 287 -12.94 2.17 -4.74
C VAL A 287 -13.17 2.59 -3.28
N ASN A 288 -14.40 2.98 -2.94
CA ASN A 288 -14.76 3.35 -1.57
C ASN A 288 -14.70 2.15 -0.61
N ALA A 289 -15.03 0.93 -1.08
CA ALA A 289 -14.88 -0.29 -0.30
C ALA A 289 -13.41 -0.60 0.03
N PHE A 290 -12.48 -0.30 -0.90
CA PHE A 290 -11.05 -0.47 -0.67
C PHE A 290 -10.49 0.56 0.33
N HIS A 291 -10.85 1.85 0.21
CA HIS A 291 -10.40 2.88 1.18
C HIS A 291 -10.90 2.60 2.61
N GLU A 292 -12.16 2.20 2.80
CA GLU A 292 -12.68 1.83 4.12
C GLU A 292 -12.05 0.51 4.64
N LEU A 293 -11.62 -0.40 3.76
CA LEU A 293 -10.87 -1.60 4.15
C LEU A 293 -9.46 -1.27 4.67
N GLN A 294 -8.72 -0.36 4.03
CA GLN A 294 -7.41 0.09 4.51
C GLN A 294 -7.52 0.65 5.94
N LYS A 295 -8.53 1.50 6.18
CA LYS A 295 -8.89 2.08 7.48
C LYS A 295 -9.31 1.02 8.53
N LEU A 296 -9.99 -0.06 8.12
CA LEU A 296 -10.21 -1.22 9.01
C LEU A 296 -8.92 -1.96 9.36
N HIS A 297 -7.94 -2.04 8.45
CA HIS A 297 -6.62 -2.63 8.73
C HIS A 297 -5.79 -1.75 9.68
N GLU A 298 -5.87 -0.43 9.58
CA GLU A 298 -5.28 0.49 10.56
C GLU A 298 -5.90 0.28 11.95
N GLN A 299 -7.24 0.32 12.04
CA GLN A 299 -7.97 0.11 13.29
C GLN A 299 -7.71 -1.28 13.90
N TRP A 300 -7.61 -2.34 13.08
CA TRP A 300 -7.28 -3.69 13.55
C TRP A 300 -5.95 -3.74 14.32
N LYS A 301 -4.95 -2.99 13.87
CA LYS A 301 -3.61 -2.89 14.48
C LYS A 301 -3.61 -2.10 15.79
N GLU A 302 -4.52 -1.15 15.98
CA GLU A 302 -4.65 -0.39 17.25
C GLU A 302 -5.22 -1.25 18.40
N PHE A 303 -5.96 -2.31 18.08
CA PHE A 303 -6.55 -3.20 19.08
C PHE A 303 -5.59 -4.34 19.41
N GLY A 304 -5.29 -4.51 20.70
CA GLY A 304 -4.33 -5.50 21.20
C GLY A 304 -4.76 -6.97 21.05
N PRO A 305 -4.05 -7.89 21.71
CA PRO A 305 -4.32 -9.32 21.61
C PRO A 305 -5.71 -9.71 22.13
N VAL A 306 -6.19 -10.84 21.60
CA VAL A 306 -7.32 -11.61 22.12
C VAL A 306 -6.81 -12.94 22.70
N ALA A 307 -7.68 -13.69 23.37
CA ALA A 307 -7.38 -15.03 23.89
C ALA A 307 -6.78 -15.95 22.81
N LYS A 308 -5.82 -16.82 23.17
CA LYS A 308 -5.05 -17.65 22.21
C LYS A 308 -5.98 -18.54 21.38
N GLU A 309 -7.05 -19.01 22.01
CA GLU A 309 -8.12 -19.85 21.47
C GLU A 309 -9.01 -19.15 20.42
N LYS A 310 -8.92 -17.82 20.29
CA LYS A 310 -9.70 -17.01 19.33
C LYS A 310 -8.86 -16.11 18.44
N ARG A 311 -7.54 -16.05 18.65
CA ARG A 311 -6.59 -15.27 17.84
C ARG A 311 -6.66 -15.67 16.37
N ASP A 312 -6.62 -16.97 16.10
CA ASP A 312 -6.50 -17.49 14.73
C ASP A 312 -7.87 -17.54 14.02
N ASP A 313 -8.94 -17.90 14.74
CA ASP A 313 -10.34 -17.83 14.24
C ASP A 313 -10.65 -16.43 13.67
N ILE A 314 -10.44 -15.39 14.49
CA ILE A 314 -10.84 -14.03 14.13
C ILE A 314 -9.93 -13.43 13.06
N TRP A 315 -8.62 -13.75 13.10
CA TRP A 315 -7.67 -13.34 12.08
C TRP A 315 -7.99 -13.97 10.72
N ASN A 316 -8.27 -15.27 10.67
CA ASN A 316 -8.62 -15.95 9.41
C ASN A 316 -9.93 -15.43 8.82
N ARG A 317 -10.95 -15.10 9.64
CA ARG A 317 -12.18 -14.43 9.19
C ARG A 317 -11.89 -13.07 8.55
N PHE A 318 -11.09 -12.22 9.20
CA PHE A 318 -10.72 -10.91 8.67
C PHE A 318 -9.87 -10.99 7.39
N LYS A 319 -8.89 -11.92 7.35
CA LYS A 319 -8.06 -12.22 6.16
C LYS A 319 -8.92 -12.69 4.98
N ALA A 320 -9.94 -13.52 5.22
CA ALA A 320 -10.86 -13.99 4.18
C ALA A 320 -11.72 -12.84 3.60
N ALA A 321 -12.30 -11.99 4.45
CA ALA A 321 -13.09 -10.83 3.99
C ALA A 321 -12.22 -9.83 3.20
N THR A 322 -11.01 -9.54 3.69
CA THR A 322 -9.99 -8.72 2.99
C THR A 322 -9.69 -9.28 1.60
N ALA A 323 -9.48 -10.59 1.46
CA ALA A 323 -9.14 -11.22 0.19
C ALA A 323 -10.27 -11.11 -0.87
N VAL A 324 -11.54 -11.15 -0.45
CA VAL A 324 -12.69 -10.97 -1.37
C VAL A 324 -12.72 -9.54 -1.93
N ILE A 325 -12.54 -8.53 -1.08
CA ILE A 325 -12.52 -7.12 -1.51
C ILE A 325 -11.32 -6.86 -2.41
N ASN A 326 -10.11 -7.32 -2.04
CA ASN A 326 -8.90 -7.11 -2.84
C ASN A 326 -9.03 -7.74 -4.24
N LYS A 327 -9.57 -8.96 -4.33
CA LYS A 327 -9.84 -9.62 -5.63
C LYS A 327 -10.86 -8.85 -6.47
N ARG A 328 -11.90 -8.28 -5.84
CA ARG A 328 -12.90 -7.45 -6.53
C ARG A 328 -12.32 -6.10 -6.98
N SER A 329 -11.42 -5.52 -6.20
CA SER A 329 -10.64 -4.32 -6.53
C SER A 329 -9.75 -4.55 -7.75
N GLN A 330 -8.93 -5.62 -7.72
CA GLN A 330 -8.09 -6.03 -8.83
C GLN A 330 -8.89 -6.20 -10.13
N ALA A 331 -9.95 -7.03 -10.13
CA ALA A 331 -10.77 -7.27 -11.32
C ALA A 331 -11.45 -6.01 -11.88
N HIS A 332 -11.78 -5.03 -11.03
CA HIS A 332 -12.37 -3.74 -11.43
C HIS A 332 -11.35 -2.82 -12.12
N PHE A 333 -10.08 -2.85 -11.72
CA PHE A 333 -9.02 -2.09 -12.38
C PHE A 333 -8.48 -2.81 -13.63
N GLU A 334 -8.40 -4.13 -13.63
CA GLU A 334 -8.06 -4.95 -14.80
C GLU A 334 -9.10 -4.75 -15.92
N GLY A 335 -10.40 -4.86 -15.61
CA GLY A 335 -11.47 -4.63 -16.60
C GLY A 335 -11.46 -3.22 -17.19
N GLN A 336 -11.18 -2.19 -16.38
CA GLN A 336 -10.98 -0.82 -16.88
C GLN A 336 -9.73 -0.70 -17.77
N LYS A 337 -8.63 -1.38 -17.44
CA LYS A 337 -7.40 -1.40 -18.25
C LYS A 337 -7.67 -2.07 -19.60
N GLU A 338 -8.39 -3.20 -19.62
CA GLU A 338 -8.81 -3.86 -20.85
C GLU A 338 -9.74 -2.99 -21.71
N GLU A 339 -10.76 -2.36 -21.11
CA GLU A 339 -11.66 -1.45 -21.82
C GLU A 339 -10.90 -0.24 -22.40
N GLN A 340 -9.97 0.35 -21.64
CA GLN A 340 -9.14 1.47 -22.11
C GLN A 340 -8.19 1.05 -23.25
N LEU A 341 -7.60 -0.15 -23.19
CA LEU A 341 -6.75 -0.69 -24.26
C LEU A 341 -7.56 -1.02 -25.53
N ALA A 342 -8.76 -1.59 -25.38
CA ALA A 342 -9.66 -1.84 -26.51
C ALA A 342 -10.10 -0.53 -27.18
N ASN A 343 -10.49 0.47 -26.39
CA ASN A 343 -10.84 1.81 -26.87
C ASN A 343 -9.64 2.53 -27.51
N LEU A 344 -8.42 2.34 -27.00
CA LEU A 344 -7.20 2.89 -27.60
C LEU A 344 -6.92 2.25 -28.96
N SER A 345 -6.95 0.91 -29.04
CA SER A 345 -6.76 0.15 -30.29
C SER A 345 -7.80 0.52 -31.36
N ALA A 346 -9.08 0.62 -30.97
CA ALA A 346 -10.14 1.07 -31.87
C ALA A 346 -9.88 2.50 -32.41
N LYS A 347 -9.44 3.44 -31.57
CA LYS A 347 -9.07 4.79 -31.99
C LYS A 347 -7.83 4.82 -32.90
N GLN A 348 -6.83 3.99 -32.62
CA GLN A 348 -5.65 3.84 -33.49
C GLN A 348 -6.04 3.32 -34.87
N ALA A 349 -6.89 2.28 -34.95
CA ALA A 349 -7.38 1.74 -36.22
C ALA A 349 -8.21 2.76 -37.02
N LEU A 350 -8.91 3.69 -36.37
CA LEU A 350 -9.58 4.82 -37.06
C LEU A 350 -8.56 5.84 -37.59
N CYS A 351 -7.53 6.20 -36.81
CA CYS A 351 -6.44 7.06 -37.27
C CYS A 351 -5.71 6.46 -38.48
N GLU A 352 -5.34 5.19 -38.42
CA GLU A 352 -4.66 4.46 -39.51
C GLU A 352 -5.50 4.47 -40.81
N GLN A 353 -6.82 4.28 -40.72
CA GLN A 353 -7.70 4.37 -41.89
C GLN A 353 -7.78 5.79 -42.47
N VAL A 354 -7.79 6.83 -41.63
CA VAL A 354 -7.76 8.23 -42.08
C VAL A 354 -6.41 8.57 -42.71
N GLU A 355 -5.30 8.09 -42.15
CA GLU A 355 -3.95 8.26 -42.72
C GLU A 355 -3.80 7.52 -44.05
N GLU A 356 -4.31 6.29 -44.18
CA GLU A 356 -4.31 5.54 -45.44
C GLU A 356 -5.22 6.19 -46.52
N ILE A 357 -6.24 6.97 -46.12
CA ILE A 357 -7.02 7.80 -47.05
C ILE A 357 -6.23 9.06 -47.43
N ALA A 358 -5.60 9.74 -46.47
CA ALA A 358 -4.83 10.96 -46.69
C ALA A 358 -3.56 10.74 -47.55
N ALA A 359 -2.97 9.54 -47.50
CA ALA A 359 -1.78 9.18 -48.27
C ALA A 359 -2.05 8.84 -49.76
N LYS A 360 -3.31 8.81 -50.21
CA LYS A 360 -3.67 8.44 -51.59
C LYS A 360 -3.66 9.65 -52.54
N GLU A 361 -2.94 9.54 -53.66
CA GLU A 361 -2.98 10.53 -54.73
C GLU A 361 -4.34 10.54 -55.43
N ILE A 362 -5.16 11.55 -55.14
CA ILE A 362 -6.50 11.71 -55.72
C ILE A 362 -6.38 12.28 -57.13
N ASN A 363 -6.76 11.50 -58.15
CA ASN A 363 -6.61 11.85 -59.56
C ASN A 363 -7.96 12.18 -60.24
N SER A 364 -9.09 11.90 -59.58
CA SER A 364 -10.43 12.19 -60.07
C SER A 364 -11.32 12.88 -59.02
N SER A 365 -12.19 13.79 -59.46
CA SER A 365 -13.22 14.37 -58.60
C SER A 365 -14.23 13.32 -58.10
N SER A 366 -14.40 12.19 -58.79
CA SER A 366 -15.23 11.08 -58.30
C SER A 366 -14.57 10.35 -57.12
N GLU A 367 -13.26 10.13 -57.18
CA GLU A 367 -12.47 9.54 -56.08
C GLU A 367 -12.49 10.46 -54.86
N TRP A 368 -12.34 11.77 -55.07
CA TRP A 368 -12.44 12.77 -54.01
C TRP A 368 -13.77 12.65 -53.24
N ASN A 369 -14.91 12.60 -53.94
CA ASN A 369 -16.22 12.49 -53.30
C ASN A 369 -16.38 11.16 -52.55
N GLU A 370 -15.82 10.05 -53.04
CA GLU A 370 -15.90 8.75 -52.37
C GLU A 370 -15.01 8.69 -51.11
N LEU A 371 -13.79 9.23 -51.17
CA LEU A 371 -12.87 9.30 -50.04
C LEU A 371 -13.35 10.30 -48.98
N SER A 372 -13.90 11.46 -49.37
CA SER A 372 -14.54 12.39 -48.44
C SER A 372 -15.74 11.75 -47.73
N ARG A 373 -16.53 10.93 -48.43
CA ARG A 373 -17.63 10.19 -47.80
C ARG A 373 -17.11 9.17 -46.80
N LYS A 374 -16.08 8.40 -47.14
CA LYS A 374 -15.44 7.44 -46.22
C LYS A 374 -14.87 8.13 -44.97
N ILE A 375 -14.36 9.35 -45.07
CA ILE A 375 -13.95 10.15 -43.90
C ILE A 375 -15.16 10.56 -43.05
N GLN A 376 -16.30 10.93 -43.66
CA GLN A 376 -17.54 11.23 -42.92
C GLN A 376 -18.10 9.98 -42.24
N ASP A 377 -18.10 8.83 -42.92
CA ASP A 377 -18.53 7.53 -42.39
C ASP A 377 -17.60 7.02 -41.24
N LEU A 378 -16.42 7.65 -41.04
CA LEU A 378 -15.47 7.42 -39.93
C LEU A 378 -15.53 8.52 -38.84
N GLN A 379 -16.46 9.48 -38.95
CA GLN A 379 -16.68 10.57 -37.98
C GLN A 379 -17.97 10.43 -37.16
N GLU A 380 -18.84 9.47 -37.51
CA GLU A 380 -20.05 9.08 -36.75
C GLU A 380 -19.77 7.94 -35.75
#